data_AF-A0A7H4M3U2-F1
#
_entry.id   AF-A0A7H4M3U2-F1
#
_cell.length_a   1.000
_cell.length_b   1.000
_cell.length_c   1.000
_cell.angle_alpha   90.00
_cell.angle_beta   90.00
_cell.angle_gamma   90.00
#
_symmetry.space_group_name_H-M   'P 1'
#
loop_
_entity.id
_entity.type
_entity.pdbx_description
1 polymer ?
#
loop_
_entity_poly.entity_id
_entity_poly.type
_entity_poly.pdbx_seq_one_letter_code
_entity_poly.pdbx_strand_id
1 'polypeptide(L)' 'MVSVWNRSQQSFSIEPGERIAQMVFVPVVQAEFNLVEDFDATDRGEGGFGHSGRQ' A
#
# COMPACT_ATOMS: atom_id res chain seq x y z
N MET A 1 9.82 0.45 -16.21
CA MET A 1 10.98 0.21 -15.32
C MET A 1 10.45 -0.38 -14.03
N VAL A 2 11.14 -1.35 -13.42
CA VAL A 2 10.79 -1.94 -12.12
C VAL A 2 11.88 -1.57 -11.13
N SER A 3 11.52 -0.86 -10.05
CA SER A 3 12.45 -0.59 -8.94
C SER A 3 12.51 -1.83 -8.04
N VAL A 4 13.68 -2.46 -7.94
CA VAL A 4 13.86 -3.71 -7.19
C VAL A 4 14.64 -3.43 -5.91
N TRP A 5 14.13 -3.93 -4.79
CA TRP A 5 14.83 -3.88 -3.50
C TRP A 5 15.14 -5.29 -3.00
N ASN A 6 16.44 -5.58 -2.81
CA ASN A 6 16.88 -6.76 -2.10
C ASN A 6 16.98 -6.45 -0.60
N ARG A 7 16.05 -7.03 0.19
CA ARG A 7 16.00 -6.88 1.66
C ARG A 7 16.79 -7.95 2.43
N SER A 8 17.56 -8.78 1.73
CA SER A 8 18.38 -9.84 2.34
C SER A 8 19.80 -9.34 2.65
N GLN A 9 20.58 -10.17 3.34
CA GLN A 9 22.00 -9.92 3.63
C GLN A 9 22.94 -10.46 2.53
N GLN A 10 22.40 -11.06 1.47
CA GLN A 10 23.17 -11.71 0.41
C GLN A 10 22.98 -10.96 -0.90
N SER A 11 24.02 -10.92 -1.73
CA SER A 11 23.91 -10.41 -3.09
C SER A 11 22.95 -11.27 -3.91
N PHE A 12 22.26 -10.65 -4.86
CA PHE A 12 21.35 -11.31 -5.78
C PHE A 12 21.56 -10.75 -7.18
N SER A 13 21.82 -11.63 -8.15
CA SER A 13 21.94 -11.27 -9.57
C SER A 13 20.62 -11.53 -10.26
N ILE A 14 20.17 -10.57 -11.08
CA ILE A 14 18.99 -10.72 -11.94
C ILE A 14 19.51 -10.87 -13.37
N GLU A 15 19.24 -12.01 -13.99
CA GLU A 15 19.63 -12.24 -15.38
C GLU A 15 18.59 -11.68 -16.39
N PRO A 16 19.03 -11.35 -17.61
CA PRO A 16 18.12 -10.94 -18.67
C PRO A 16 17.03 -11.99 -18.94
N GLY A 17 15.76 -11.56 -18.93
CA GLY A 17 14.60 -12.42 -19.17
C GLY A 17 13.98 -13.03 -17.91
N GLU A 18 14.56 -12.82 -16.73
CA GLU A 18 13.95 -13.25 -15.47
C GLU A 18 12.63 -12.53 -15.18
N ARG A 19 11.68 -13.28 -14.61
CA ARG A 19 10.40 -12.73 -14.12
C ARG A 19 10.61 -12.17 -12.72
N ILE A 20 10.77 -10.85 -12.61
CA ILE A 20 11.16 -10.16 -11.36
C ILE A 20 10.05 -9.38 -10.65
N ALA A 21 8.86 -9.28 -11.27
CA ALA A 21 7.68 -8.63 -10.70
C ALA A 21 6.42 -9.11 -11.45
N GLN A 22 5.26 -8.61 -11.02
CA GLN A 22 3.97 -8.84 -11.67
C GLN A 22 3.16 -7.55 -11.75
N MET A 23 2.24 -7.47 -12.71
CA MET A 23 1.36 -6.33 -12.93
C MET A 23 -0.08 -6.75 -12.70
N VAL A 24 -0.86 -5.89 -12.04
CA VAL A 24 -2.29 -6.10 -11.77
C VAL A 24 -3.06 -4.88 -12.26
N PHE A 25 -4.16 -5.10 -12.97
CA PHE A 25 -5.06 -4.05 -13.43
C PHE A 25 -6.25 -3.91 -12.48
N VAL A 26 -6.46 -2.72 -11.95
CA VAL A 26 -7.59 -2.39 -11.07
C VAL A 26 -8.21 -1.06 -11.47
N PRO A 27 -9.54 -0.89 -11.34
CA PRO A 27 -10.17 0.41 -11.54
C PRO A 27 -9.74 1.38 -10.43
N VAL A 28 -9.64 2.66 -10.79
CA VAL A 28 -9.36 3.75 -9.85
C VAL A 28 -10.41 4.84 -9.98
N VAL A 29 -10.72 5.52 -8.88
CA VAL A 29 -11.64 6.67 -8.84
C VAL A 29 -10.80 7.93 -8.60
N GLN A 30 -11.10 8.98 -9.36
CA GLN A 30 -10.56 10.32 -9.11
C GLN A 30 -11.52 11.06 -8.15
N ALA A 31 -11.03 11.39 -6.96
CA ALA A 31 -11.80 12.11 -5.96
C ALA A 31 -11.54 13.63 -6.07
N GLU A 32 -12.54 14.40 -5.70
CA GLU A 32 -12.44 15.84 -5.48
C GLU A 32 -12.55 16.11 -3.97
N PHE A 33 -11.68 16.97 -3.44
CA PHE A 33 -11.74 17.33 -2.03
C PHE A 33 -12.90 18.30 -1.76
N ASN A 34 -13.71 17.98 -0.75
CA ASN A 34 -14.71 18.87 -0.19
C ASN A 34 -14.28 19.23 1.24
N LEU A 35 -13.90 20.49 1.49
CA LEU A 35 -13.52 20.95 2.83
C LEU A 35 -14.76 21.03 3.72
N VAL A 36 -14.67 20.45 4.91
CA VAL A 36 -15.71 20.48 5.96
C VAL A 36 -15.07 20.91 7.28
N GLU A 37 -15.87 21.49 8.17
CA GLU A 37 -15.40 21.87 9.51
C GLU A 37 -15.18 20.64 10.40
N ASP A 38 -16.11 19.67 10.35
CA ASP A 38 -16.08 18.44 11.15
C ASP A 38 -16.51 17.21 10.32
N PHE A 39 -16.07 16.03 10.74
CA PHE A 39 -16.51 14.74 10.19
C PHE A 39 -17.64 14.11 11.02
N ASP A 40 -18.52 13.35 10.37
CA ASP A 40 -19.49 12.51 11.08
C ASP A 40 -18.80 11.40 11.89
N ALA A 41 -19.28 11.17 13.11
CA ALA A 41 -18.75 10.12 13.98
C ALA A 41 -19.06 8.71 13.43
N THR A 42 -18.13 7.78 13.60
CA THR A 42 -18.31 6.36 13.25
C THR A 42 -17.77 5.48 14.37
N ASP A 43 -18.19 4.21 14.42
CA ASP A 43 -17.72 3.23 15.42
C ASP A 43 -16.19 3.05 15.44
N ARG A 44 -15.54 3.27 14.29
CA ARG A 44 -14.06 3.19 14.18
C ARG A 44 -13.39 4.48 14.68
N GLY A 45 -14.02 5.64 14.46
CA GLY A 45 -13.44 6.94 14.75
C GLY A 45 -12.02 7.11 14.18
N GLU A 46 -11.13 7.67 15.00
CA GLU A 46 -9.70 7.88 14.67
C GLU A 46 -8.83 6.61 14.81
N GLY A 47 -9.43 5.46 15.10
CA GLY A 47 -8.69 4.22 15.38
C GLY A 47 -7.82 3.74 14.21
N GLY A 48 -6.53 3.51 14.48
CA GLY A 48 -5.54 3.00 13.53
C GLY A 48 -4.51 2.07 14.19
N PHE A 49 -3.51 1.59 13.43
CA PHE A 49 -2.32 0.91 13.96
C PHE A 49 -2.57 -0.21 14.98
N GLY A 50 -3.43 -1.18 14.65
CA GLY A 50 -3.72 -2.29 15.56
C GLY A 50 -4.66 -1.93 16.71
N HIS A 51 -5.49 -0.89 16.54
CA HIS A 51 -6.56 -0.49 17.46
C HIS A 51 -7.46 -1.64 17.96
N SER A 52 -7.70 -2.66 17.14
CA SER A 52 -8.48 -3.84 17.53
C SER A 52 -7.71 -4.86 18.39
N GLY A 53 -6.43 -4.62 18.65
CA GLY A 53 -5.55 -5.49 19.42
C GLY A 53 -5.22 -6.81 18.73
N ARG A 54 -4.51 -7.67 19.47
CA ARG A 54 -4.25 -9.09 19.16
C ARG A 54 -4.68 -9.90 20.38
N GLN A 55 -5.07 -11.16 20.18
CA GLN A 55 -5.24 -12.13 21.28
C GLN A 55 -3.96 -12.93 21.48
#